data_AF-A0A958TBM0-F1
#
_entry.id   AF-A0A958TBM0-F1
#
_cell.length_a   1.000
_cell.length_b   1.000
_cell.length_c   1.000
_cell.angle_alpha   90.00
_cell.angle_beta   90.00
_cell.angle_gamma   90.00
#
_symmetry.space_group_name_H-M   'P 1'
#
loop_
_entity.id
_entity.type
_entity.pdbx_description
1 polymer ?
#
loop_
_entity_poly.entity_id
_entity_poly.type
_entity_poly.pdbx_seq_one_letter_code
_entity_poly.pdbx_strand_id
1 'polypeptide(L)'
;MKTSNSSLQPKLFCLFMVFIGTGVFSQVMDQNNLNKPETNTPSEIFWNVKAYSPTWGLLDVKAIDKDGTIYDIKAIQDSDDTSILNVKALVNGERLPVKLIVKNSDPLYPLKAITHDGTLLDVKALDPDGEIIAVKGFSKSGNIVHIRAIRPQNIMYNIIAVSPDGKVNTVKGVKLMDEEVETVINGVKVFAHVKALTQSE
;
A
#
# COMPACT_ATOMS: atom_id res chain seq x y z
N MET A 1 -56.16 24.49 19.13
CA MET A 1 -57.20 24.00 20.05
C MET A 1 -57.61 22.60 19.62
N LYS A 2 -57.43 21.61 20.51
CA LYS A 2 -58.08 20.28 20.60
C LYS A 2 -57.87 19.29 19.42
N THR A 3 -57.10 18.20 19.61
CA THR A 3 -57.51 16.85 20.12
C THR A 3 -58.61 16.20 19.26
N SER A 4 -58.66 14.92 18.91
CA SER A 4 -58.12 13.68 19.46
C SER A 4 -58.55 12.52 18.53
N ASN A 5 -57.76 11.45 18.54
CA ASN A 5 -58.08 10.02 18.35
C ASN A 5 -59.54 9.57 18.14
N SER A 6 -59.73 8.54 17.32
CA SER A 6 -60.20 7.18 17.72
C SER A 6 -60.70 6.41 16.48
N SER A 7 -60.10 5.24 16.20
CA SER A 7 -60.59 3.89 16.52
C SER A 7 -61.66 3.36 15.54
N LEU A 8 -61.37 2.23 14.91
CA LEU A 8 -62.35 1.15 14.74
C LEU A 8 -61.60 -0.19 14.59
N GLN A 9 -61.91 -1.12 15.48
CA GLN A 9 -61.58 -2.55 15.47
C GLN A 9 -62.94 -3.32 15.58
N PRO A 10 -62.99 -4.66 15.72
CA PRO A 10 -62.84 -5.70 14.70
C PRO A 10 -64.03 -6.70 14.71
N LYS A 11 -64.09 -7.69 13.80
CA LYS A 11 -64.84 -8.97 13.99
C LYS A 11 -64.08 -10.06 13.20
N LEU A 12 -63.27 -10.91 13.83
CA LEU A 12 -63.59 -12.09 14.65
C LEU A 12 -64.39 -13.16 13.88
N PHE A 13 -63.68 -14.18 13.38
CA PHE A 13 -64.21 -15.54 13.31
C PHE A 13 -63.11 -16.51 13.74
N CYS A 14 -63.27 -17.01 14.97
CA CYS A 14 -62.47 -18.10 15.53
C CYS A 14 -62.99 -19.42 14.96
N LEU A 15 -62.09 -20.29 14.49
CA LEU A 15 -62.33 -21.72 14.54
C LEU A 15 -61.23 -22.36 15.39
N PHE A 16 -61.67 -22.87 16.53
CA PHE A 16 -60.91 -23.61 17.53
C PHE A 16 -60.76 -25.06 17.06
N MET A 17 -59.54 -25.59 17.04
CA MET A 17 -59.31 -27.02 17.21
C MET A 17 -58.17 -27.21 18.21
N VAL A 18 -58.54 -27.71 19.39
CA VAL A 18 -57.66 -28.22 20.45
C VAL A 18 -57.40 -29.70 20.11
N PHE A 19 -56.29 -30.39 20.41
CA PHE A 19 -55.59 -30.47 21.69
C PHE A 19 -54.32 -31.36 21.58
N ILE A 20 -53.32 -31.04 22.42
CA ILE A 20 -52.28 -31.89 23.06
C ILE A 20 -51.08 -32.38 22.23
N GLY A 21 -49.90 -31.90 22.63
CA GLY A 21 -48.61 -32.54 22.36
C GLY A 21 -47.48 -31.79 23.08
N THR A 22 -47.22 -32.17 24.34
CA THR A 22 -46.03 -31.74 25.09
C THR A 22 -44.76 -32.22 24.39
N GLY A 23 -43.85 -31.31 24.07
CA GLY A 23 -42.53 -31.66 23.54
C GLY A 23 -41.66 -30.43 23.40
N VAL A 24 -40.79 -30.21 24.39
CA VAL A 24 -39.64 -29.32 24.26
C VAL A 24 -38.77 -29.89 23.15
N PHE A 25 -38.60 -29.18 22.04
CA PHE A 25 -37.52 -29.46 21.09
C PHE A 25 -36.74 -28.18 20.86
N SER A 26 -35.60 -28.11 21.54
CA SER A 26 -34.48 -27.24 21.22
C SER A 26 -34.13 -27.36 19.74
N GLN A 27 -34.07 -26.24 19.02
CA GLN A 27 -33.36 -26.22 17.75
C GLN A 27 -31.86 -26.26 18.08
N VAL A 28 -31.28 -27.44 17.86
CA VAL A 28 -29.85 -27.69 17.84
C VAL A 28 -29.23 -26.82 16.75
N MET A 29 -28.22 -26.03 17.12
CA MET A 29 -27.32 -25.39 16.15
C MET A 29 -26.50 -26.48 15.45
N ASP A 30 -26.71 -26.64 14.14
CA ASP A 30 -25.80 -27.40 13.29
C ASP A 30 -24.57 -26.55 12.97
N GLN A 31 -23.63 -26.51 13.91
CA GLN A 31 -22.26 -26.07 13.63
C GLN A 31 -21.50 -27.26 13.06
N ASN A 32 -21.54 -27.50 11.74
CA ASN A 32 -20.50 -28.24 11.00
C ASN A 32 -20.76 -28.26 9.48
N ASN A 33 -20.71 -27.10 8.81
CA ASN A 33 -20.28 -27.06 7.41
C ASN A 33 -19.79 -25.67 7.00
N LEU A 34 -18.53 -25.36 7.35
CA LEU A 34 -17.78 -24.26 6.77
C LEU A 34 -16.62 -24.84 5.94
N ASN A 35 -16.95 -25.62 4.91
CA ASN A 35 -16.03 -25.79 3.79
C ASN A 35 -16.09 -24.52 2.94
N LYS A 36 -15.51 -23.43 3.46
CA LYS A 36 -15.12 -22.29 2.63
C LYS A 36 -14.05 -22.83 1.68
N PRO A 37 -14.25 -22.80 0.35
CA PRO A 37 -13.20 -23.20 -0.56
C PRO A 37 -11.96 -22.35 -0.26
N GLU A 38 -10.82 -23.01 -0.06
CA GLU A 38 -9.53 -22.33 0.07
C GLU A 38 -9.41 -21.39 -1.11
N THR A 39 -9.47 -20.09 -0.83
CA THR A 39 -9.32 -19.07 -1.84
C THR A 39 -7.87 -19.18 -2.27
N ASN A 40 -7.64 -19.68 -3.47
CA ASN A 40 -6.30 -19.77 -4.06
C ASN A 40 -5.81 -18.32 -4.20
N THR A 41 -5.11 -17.80 -3.18
CA THR A 41 -4.57 -16.45 -3.22
C THR A 41 -3.61 -16.41 -4.42
N PRO A 42 -3.80 -15.53 -5.39
CA PRO A 42 -2.89 -15.41 -6.52
C PRO A 42 -1.45 -15.30 -6.00
N SER A 43 -0.54 -16.09 -6.58
CA SER A 43 0.88 -15.95 -6.25
C SER A 43 1.31 -14.53 -6.56
N GLU A 44 1.80 -13.82 -5.56
CA GLU A 44 2.29 -12.46 -5.77
C GLU A 44 3.50 -12.44 -6.69
N ILE A 45 3.59 -11.39 -7.49
CA ILE A 45 4.70 -11.16 -8.40
C ILE A 45 5.47 -9.93 -7.91
N PHE A 46 6.77 -10.11 -7.68
CA PHE A 46 7.66 -9.03 -7.24
C PHE A 46 8.36 -8.39 -8.43
N TRP A 47 8.12 -7.10 -8.61
CA TRP A 47 8.79 -6.28 -9.60
C TRP A 47 10.00 -5.62 -8.96
N ASN A 48 11.15 -5.71 -9.62
CA ASN A 48 12.39 -5.11 -9.13
C ASN A 48 12.33 -3.59 -9.25
N VAL A 49 12.52 -2.87 -8.15
CA VAL A 49 12.69 -1.42 -8.19
C VAL A 49 14.14 -1.08 -8.52
N LYS A 50 14.34 -0.29 -9.57
CA LYS A 50 15.64 0.07 -10.13
C LYS A 50 15.72 1.57 -10.41
N ALA A 51 16.94 2.11 -10.47
CA ALA A 51 17.19 3.41 -11.07
C ALA A 51 17.76 3.23 -12.49
N TYR A 52 17.19 3.91 -13.48
CA TYR A 52 17.65 3.85 -14.86
C TYR A 52 18.74 4.89 -15.13
N SER A 53 19.98 4.42 -15.26
CA SER A 53 21.14 5.20 -15.69
C SER A 53 21.41 4.97 -17.18
N PRO A 54 21.53 6.02 -18.01
CA PRO A 54 21.96 5.89 -19.40
C PRO A 54 23.37 5.27 -19.54
N THR A 55 24.21 5.40 -18.51
CA THR A 55 25.60 4.92 -18.53
C THR A 55 25.73 3.48 -18.07
N TRP A 56 25.01 3.10 -17.01
CA TRP A 56 25.18 1.81 -16.32
C TRP A 56 23.95 0.90 -16.41
N GLY A 57 22.90 1.31 -17.12
CA GLY A 57 21.65 0.57 -17.20
C GLY A 57 20.86 0.62 -15.89
N LEU A 58 20.42 -0.54 -15.39
CA LEU A 58 19.55 -0.64 -14.22
C LEU A 58 20.36 -0.79 -12.94
N LEU A 59 20.40 0.27 -12.15
CA LEU A 59 21.01 0.29 -10.83
C LEU A 59 20.04 -0.26 -9.77
N ASP A 60 20.59 -0.99 -8.82
CA ASP A 60 19.83 -1.54 -7.70
C ASP A 60 19.32 -0.42 -6.79
N VAL A 61 18.03 -0.49 -6.41
CA VAL A 61 17.46 0.39 -5.38
C VAL A 61 17.14 -0.44 -4.15
N LYS A 62 17.71 -0.06 -3.00
CA LYS A 62 17.68 -0.83 -1.76
C LYS A 62 17.30 0.03 -0.58
N ALA A 63 16.74 -0.60 0.44
CA ALA A 63 16.60 -0.01 1.77
C ALA A 63 17.84 -0.38 2.59
N ILE A 64 18.40 0.56 3.34
CA ILE A 64 19.62 0.38 4.13
C ILE A 64 19.34 0.85 5.54
N ASP A 65 19.57 0.00 6.54
CA ASP A 65 19.46 0.40 7.95
C ASP A 65 20.74 1.11 8.45
N LYS A 66 20.69 1.57 9.70
CA LYS A 66 21.81 2.28 10.35
C LYS A 66 23.08 1.43 10.50
N ASP A 67 22.95 0.11 10.50
CA ASP A 67 24.06 -0.83 10.67
C ASP A 67 24.65 -1.25 9.31
N GLY A 68 24.05 -0.77 8.21
CA GLY A 68 24.48 -1.01 6.84
C GLY A 68 23.85 -2.24 6.21
N THR A 69 22.89 -2.90 6.87
CA THR A 69 22.20 -4.05 6.28
C THR A 69 21.34 -3.60 5.12
N ILE A 70 21.43 -4.32 4.00
CA ILE A 70 20.78 -3.99 2.74
C ILE A 70 19.57 -4.90 2.53
N TYR A 71 18.43 -4.29 2.22
CA TYR A 71 17.17 -4.97 1.99
C TYR A 71 16.60 -4.64 0.61
N ASP A 72 15.90 -5.61 0.04
CA ASP A 72 15.27 -5.47 -1.26
C ASP A 72 14.07 -4.52 -1.21
N ILE A 73 13.92 -3.72 -2.28
CA ILE A 73 12.71 -2.94 -2.53
C ILE A 73 12.02 -3.49 -3.77
N LYS A 74 10.74 -3.84 -3.62
CA LYS A 74 9.92 -4.40 -4.70
C LYS A 74 8.62 -3.62 -4.84
N ALA A 75 8.12 -3.54 -6.07
CA ALA A 75 6.70 -3.29 -6.27
C ALA A 75 5.97 -4.64 -6.28
N ILE A 76 4.84 -4.72 -5.59
CA ILE A 76 4.11 -5.98 -5.38
C ILE A 76 2.86 -5.96 -6.24
N GLN A 77 2.75 -6.96 -7.10
CA GLN A 77 1.55 -7.26 -7.87
C GLN A 77 0.83 -8.43 -7.19
N ASP A 78 -0.38 -8.15 -6.71
CA ASP A 78 -1.27 -9.07 -6.00
C ASP A 78 -2.55 -9.37 -6.81
N SER A 79 -2.66 -8.82 -8.02
CA SER A 79 -3.76 -9.02 -8.96
C SER A 79 -3.28 -8.87 -10.41
N ASP A 80 -4.18 -9.10 -11.37
CA ASP A 80 -3.90 -8.89 -12.80
C ASP A 80 -3.81 -7.40 -13.17
N ASP A 81 -4.35 -6.50 -12.34
CA ASP A 81 -4.24 -5.06 -12.54
C ASP A 81 -2.86 -4.56 -12.11
N THR A 82 -2.05 -4.16 -13.10
CA THR A 82 -0.71 -3.63 -12.88
C THR A 82 -0.65 -2.11 -12.91
N SER A 83 -1.80 -1.42 -12.99
CA SER A 83 -1.86 0.05 -13.13
C SER A 83 -1.23 0.78 -11.95
N ILE A 84 -1.41 0.25 -10.73
CA ILE A 84 -0.91 0.82 -9.48
C ILE A 84 -0.42 -0.29 -8.57
N LEU A 85 0.89 -0.36 -8.35
CA LEU A 85 1.51 -1.34 -7.45
C LEU A 85 2.04 -0.68 -6.18
N ASN A 86 1.92 -1.39 -5.07
CA ASN A 86 2.51 -0.98 -3.80
C ASN A 86 4.03 -1.19 -3.81
N VAL A 87 4.79 -0.17 -3.43
CA VAL A 87 6.25 -0.29 -3.25
C VAL A 87 6.58 -0.54 -1.77
N LYS A 88 7.34 -1.61 -1.51
CA LYS A 88 7.67 -2.12 -0.18
C LYS A 88 9.14 -2.48 -0.07
N ALA A 89 9.70 -2.31 1.13
CA ALA A 89 10.97 -2.92 1.49
C ALA A 89 10.70 -4.29 2.13
N LEU A 90 11.49 -5.30 1.79
CA LEU A 90 11.38 -6.66 2.28
C LEU A 90 12.42 -6.88 3.39
N VAL A 91 11.98 -6.88 4.65
CA VAL A 91 12.86 -6.92 5.83
C VAL A 91 12.45 -8.09 6.70
N ASN A 92 13.33 -9.09 6.84
CA ASN A 92 13.09 -10.27 7.71
C ASN A 92 11.74 -10.97 7.49
N GLY A 93 11.29 -11.06 6.24
CA GLY A 93 9.99 -11.65 5.86
C GLY A 93 8.80 -10.67 5.93
N GLU A 94 8.99 -9.46 6.43
CA GLU A 94 7.98 -8.41 6.51
C GLU A 94 8.05 -7.44 5.33
N ARG A 95 6.94 -6.70 5.13
CA ARG A 95 6.76 -5.74 4.02
C ARG A 95 6.56 -4.32 4.53
N LEU A 96 7.67 -3.65 4.74
CA LEU A 96 7.66 -2.29 5.27
C LEU A 96 7.21 -1.28 4.21
N PRO A 97 6.34 -0.32 4.56
CA PRO A 97 5.94 0.73 3.64
C PRO A 97 7.12 1.63 3.26
N VAL A 98 7.33 1.82 1.96
CA VAL A 98 8.21 2.88 1.43
C VAL A 98 7.39 4.13 1.20
N LYS A 99 7.86 5.29 1.68
CA LYS A 99 7.14 6.57 1.68
C LYS A 99 8.08 7.74 1.44
N LEU A 100 7.55 8.82 0.87
CA LEU A 100 8.17 10.13 0.99
C LEU A 100 7.77 10.70 2.33
N ILE A 101 8.76 11.06 3.16
CA ILE A 101 8.52 11.68 4.46
C ILE A 101 8.61 13.21 4.35
N VAL A 102 8.01 13.92 5.30
CA VAL A 102 8.12 15.38 5.37
C VAL A 102 9.60 15.77 5.45
N LYS A 103 10.01 16.70 4.58
CA LYS A 103 11.42 17.01 4.34
C LYS A 103 12.10 17.77 5.49
N ASN A 104 11.32 18.41 6.37
CA ASN A 104 11.83 19.28 7.44
C ASN A 104 12.86 20.27 6.86
N SER A 105 14.15 20.12 7.19
CA SER A 105 15.26 20.95 6.70
C SER A 105 15.92 20.45 5.40
N ASP A 106 15.57 19.26 4.90
CA ASP A 106 16.11 18.74 3.63
C ASP A 106 15.52 19.53 2.44
N PRO A 107 16.33 19.95 1.45
CA PRO A 107 15.81 20.60 0.25
C PRO A 107 14.80 19.73 -0.51
N LEU A 108 14.93 18.41 -0.44
CA LEU A 108 14.13 17.44 -1.19
C LEU A 108 13.43 16.44 -0.25
N TYR A 109 12.33 15.84 -0.70
CA TYR A 109 11.59 14.89 0.14
C TYR A 109 12.36 13.57 0.27
N PRO A 110 12.76 13.15 1.49
CA PRO A 110 13.47 11.89 1.67
C PRO A 110 12.57 10.70 1.36
N LEU A 111 13.07 9.72 0.61
CA LEU A 111 12.42 8.43 0.42
C LEU A 111 12.95 7.45 1.47
N LYS A 112 12.05 6.89 2.29
CA LYS A 112 12.41 6.00 3.40
C LYS A 112 11.48 4.78 3.45
N ALA A 113 11.99 3.65 3.94
CA ALA A 113 11.12 2.61 4.48
C ALA A 113 10.88 2.86 5.97
N ILE A 114 9.67 2.59 6.45
CA ILE A 114 9.25 2.84 7.84
C ILE A 114 9.02 1.49 8.52
N THR A 115 9.79 1.20 9.55
CA THR A 115 9.64 -0.01 10.39
C THR A 115 8.44 0.11 11.34
N HIS A 116 8.10 -0.98 12.02
CA HIS A 116 7.00 -1.04 12.98
C HIS A 116 7.17 -0.10 14.19
N ASP A 117 8.40 0.19 14.60
CA ASP A 117 8.68 1.11 15.71
C ASP A 117 8.88 2.58 15.25
N GLY A 118 8.74 2.85 13.95
CA GLY A 118 8.93 4.18 13.36
C GLY A 118 10.37 4.49 12.95
N THR A 119 11.32 3.58 13.18
CA THR A 119 12.69 3.69 12.65
C THR A 119 12.67 3.76 11.13
N LEU A 120 13.50 4.63 10.59
CA LEU A 120 13.61 4.91 9.16
C LEU A 120 14.80 4.19 8.55
N LEU A 121 14.57 3.47 7.45
CA LEU A 121 15.64 2.93 6.60
C LEU A 121 15.82 3.86 5.40
N ASP A 122 17.07 4.09 5.06
CA ASP A 122 17.45 4.90 3.91
C ASP A 122 17.15 4.16 2.61
N VAL A 123 16.46 4.81 1.67
CA VAL A 123 16.34 4.26 0.31
C VAL A 123 17.41 4.88 -0.58
N LYS A 124 18.26 4.03 -1.16
CA LYS A 124 19.41 4.42 -1.97
C LYS A 124 19.46 3.62 -3.26
N ALA A 125 20.07 4.20 -4.29
CA ALA A 125 20.51 3.44 -5.46
C ALA A 125 22.00 3.11 -5.31
N LEU A 126 22.41 1.95 -5.81
CA LEU A 126 23.79 1.47 -5.78
C LEU A 126 24.30 1.38 -7.21
N ASP A 127 25.41 2.05 -7.51
CA ASP A 127 26.08 1.87 -8.78
C ASP A 127 26.96 0.61 -8.81
N PRO A 128 27.54 0.23 -9.97
CA PRO A 128 28.40 -0.94 -10.06
C PRO A 128 29.68 -0.86 -9.23
N ASP A 129 30.14 0.34 -8.89
CA ASP A 129 31.34 0.60 -8.09
C ASP A 129 31.03 0.60 -6.57
N GLY A 130 29.76 0.43 -6.20
CA GLY A 130 29.28 0.44 -4.81
C GLY A 130 28.98 1.84 -4.26
N GLU A 131 29.01 2.88 -5.08
CA GLU A 131 28.64 4.24 -4.68
C GLU A 131 27.15 4.31 -4.31
N ILE A 132 26.88 4.94 -3.17
CA ILE A 132 25.53 5.12 -2.64
C ILE A 132 24.95 6.43 -3.17
N ILE A 133 23.95 6.33 -4.04
CA ILE A 133 23.24 7.47 -4.62
C ILE A 133 21.94 7.71 -3.85
N ALA A 134 21.70 8.95 -3.42
CA ALA A 134 20.47 9.30 -2.71
C ALA A 134 19.25 9.20 -3.64
N VAL A 135 18.16 8.58 -3.15
CA VAL A 135 16.87 8.56 -3.84
C VAL A 135 15.89 9.47 -3.10
N LYS A 136 15.37 10.49 -3.79
CA LYS A 136 14.52 11.53 -3.19
C LYS A 136 13.37 11.95 -4.11
N GLY A 137 12.32 12.52 -3.51
CA GLY A 137 11.28 13.27 -4.21
C GLY A 137 11.79 14.66 -4.59
N PHE A 138 11.87 14.94 -5.90
CA PHE A 138 12.53 16.12 -6.46
C PHE A 138 11.56 17.24 -6.86
N SER A 139 10.42 16.91 -7.45
CA SER A 139 9.44 17.89 -7.97
C SER A 139 8.01 17.37 -7.87
N LYS A 140 7.01 18.27 -7.88
CA LYS A 140 5.58 17.94 -7.84
C LYS A 140 4.87 18.48 -9.09
N SER A 141 4.06 17.64 -9.73
CA SER A 141 3.14 17.98 -10.82
C SER A 141 1.75 17.47 -10.46
N GLY A 142 0.84 18.38 -10.07
CA GLY A 142 -0.44 17.99 -9.48
C GLY A 142 -0.23 17.06 -8.28
N ASN A 143 -0.92 15.92 -8.27
CA ASN A 143 -0.83 14.93 -7.19
C ASN A 143 0.37 13.98 -7.29
N ILE A 144 1.20 14.14 -8.32
CA ILE A 144 2.36 13.27 -8.57
C ILE A 144 3.64 13.97 -8.11
N VAL A 145 4.46 13.24 -7.34
CA VAL A 145 5.81 13.65 -6.94
C VAL A 145 6.82 12.82 -7.71
N HIS A 146 7.70 13.47 -8.45
CA HIS A 146 8.77 12.78 -9.19
C HIS A 146 9.85 12.32 -8.22
N ILE A 147 10.15 11.02 -8.26
CA ILE A 147 11.24 10.41 -7.51
C ILE A 147 12.43 10.19 -8.45
N ARG A 148 13.63 10.52 -7.96
CA ARG A 148 14.89 10.39 -8.70
C ARG A 148 15.99 9.85 -7.80
N ALA A 149 16.90 9.06 -8.38
CA ALA A 149 18.24 8.93 -7.81
C ALA A 149 19.06 10.15 -8.25
N ILE A 150 19.73 10.82 -7.32
CA ILE A 150 20.33 12.15 -7.53
C ILE A 150 21.82 12.07 -7.26
N ARG A 151 22.61 12.35 -8.29
CA ARG A 151 24.05 12.52 -8.22
C ARG A 151 24.43 14.00 -8.14
N PRO A 152 25.71 14.31 -7.83
CA PRO A 152 26.26 15.65 -8.00
C PRO A 152 26.01 16.22 -9.40
N GLN A 153 26.13 17.55 -9.53
CA GLN A 153 25.86 18.29 -10.78
C GLN A 153 24.46 18.08 -11.38
N ASN A 154 23.47 17.75 -10.54
CA ASN A 154 22.05 17.63 -10.92
C ASN A 154 21.76 16.49 -11.92
N ILE A 155 22.64 15.48 -12.00
CA ILE A 155 22.40 14.27 -12.77
C ILE A 155 21.34 13.43 -12.04
N MET A 156 20.24 13.12 -12.72
CA MET A 156 19.08 12.44 -12.13
C MET A 156 18.65 11.24 -12.94
N TYR A 157 18.40 10.13 -12.24
CA TYR A 157 17.93 8.88 -12.83
C TYR A 157 16.48 8.60 -12.44
N ASN A 158 15.69 8.13 -13.41
CA ASN A 158 14.32 7.70 -13.16
C ASN A 158 14.31 6.47 -12.26
N ILE A 159 13.36 6.40 -11.32
CA ILE A 159 13.09 5.17 -10.57
C ILE A 159 11.94 4.44 -11.26
N ILE A 160 12.15 3.17 -11.56
CA ILE A 160 11.20 2.30 -12.25
C ILE A 160 11.03 0.99 -11.49
N ALA A 161 9.89 0.33 -11.69
CA ALA A 161 9.66 -1.04 -11.29
C ALA A 161 9.63 -1.90 -12.55
N VAL A 162 10.41 -2.98 -12.58
CA VAL A 162 10.53 -3.90 -13.72
C VAL A 162 10.02 -5.26 -13.31
N SER A 163 8.98 -5.75 -13.99
CA SER A 163 8.41 -7.07 -13.75
C SER A 163 9.34 -8.20 -14.21
N PRO A 164 9.08 -9.45 -13.80
CA PRO A 164 9.82 -10.61 -14.33
C PRO A 164 9.71 -10.78 -15.85
N ASP A 165 8.58 -10.39 -16.46
CA ASP A 165 8.34 -10.43 -17.91
C ASP A 165 8.79 -9.15 -18.65
N GLY A 166 9.46 -8.21 -17.96
CA GLY A 166 10.06 -7.01 -18.56
C GLY A 166 9.13 -5.81 -18.74
N LYS A 167 7.88 -5.87 -18.26
CA LYS A 167 7.00 -4.70 -18.14
C LYS A 167 7.59 -3.67 -17.19
N VAL A 168 7.32 -2.41 -17.46
CA VAL A 168 7.89 -1.28 -16.72
C VAL A 168 6.79 -0.36 -16.21
N ASN A 169 6.83 -0.09 -14.91
CA ASN A 169 6.07 0.98 -14.27
C ASN A 169 7.04 2.06 -13.77
N THR A 170 6.61 3.31 -13.75
CA THR A 170 7.40 4.38 -13.12
C THR A 170 7.09 4.46 -11.63
N VAL A 171 8.11 4.57 -10.78
CA VAL A 171 7.91 4.77 -9.33
C VAL A 171 7.79 6.27 -9.03
N LYS A 172 6.67 6.64 -8.42
CA LYS A 172 6.32 8.03 -8.09
C LYS A 172 5.80 8.15 -6.67
N GLY A 173 5.89 9.36 -6.13
CA GLY A 173 5.06 9.76 -5.01
C GLY A 173 3.65 10.11 -5.47
N VAL A 174 2.64 9.74 -4.70
CA VAL A 174 1.23 10.07 -4.90
C VAL A 174 0.77 10.79 -3.65
N LYS A 175 0.42 12.06 -3.82
CA LYS A 175 -0.06 12.97 -2.78
C LYS A 175 -1.51 13.29 -3.08
N LEU A 176 -2.42 12.86 -2.23
CA LEU A 176 -3.86 13.03 -2.43
C LEU A 176 -4.38 14.29 -1.74
N MET A 177 -3.75 14.66 -0.64
CA MET A 177 -4.14 15.77 0.23
C MET A 177 -3.30 17.00 -0.06
N ASP A 178 -3.89 18.18 0.11
CA ASP A 178 -3.19 19.46 -0.09
C ASP A 178 -2.30 19.81 1.11
N GLU A 179 -2.64 19.31 2.30
CA GLU A 179 -1.87 19.44 3.53
C GLU A 179 -0.48 18.85 3.39
N GLU A 180 0.51 19.41 4.11
CA GLU A 180 1.88 18.89 4.07
C GLU A 180 1.96 17.42 4.51
N VAL A 181 1.24 17.07 5.58
CA VAL A 181 1.20 15.71 6.11
C VAL A 181 0.04 14.95 5.48
N GLU A 182 0.36 13.97 4.64
CA GLU A 182 -0.62 13.05 4.04
C GLU A 182 -1.20 12.08 5.08
N THR A 183 -0.33 11.55 5.94
CA THR A 183 -0.69 10.62 7.00
C THR A 183 0.45 10.48 8.01
N VAL A 184 0.21 9.74 9.09
CA VAL A 184 1.23 9.37 10.09
C VAL A 184 1.27 7.85 10.19
N ILE A 185 2.45 7.26 9.97
CA ILE A 185 2.67 5.81 10.06
C ILE A 185 3.72 5.57 11.15
N ASN A 186 3.36 4.84 12.21
CA ASN A 186 4.26 4.52 13.33
C ASN A 186 4.98 5.78 13.87
N GLY A 187 4.24 6.89 14.02
CA GLY A 187 4.79 8.17 14.49
C GLY A 187 5.51 9.02 13.43
N VAL A 188 5.74 8.49 12.22
CA VAL A 188 6.42 9.19 11.13
C VAL A 188 5.42 9.97 10.27
N LYS A 189 5.65 11.29 10.13
CA LYS A 189 4.88 12.15 9.21
C LYS A 189 5.24 11.85 7.76
N VAL A 190 4.27 11.33 7.02
CA VAL A 190 4.39 11.00 5.60
C VAL A 190 3.93 12.19 4.77
N PHE A 191 4.72 12.57 3.77
CA PHE A 191 4.38 13.60 2.80
C PHE A 191 3.56 13.05 1.62
N ALA A 192 3.89 11.84 1.15
CA ALA A 192 3.20 11.18 0.05
C ALA A 192 3.36 9.66 0.08
N HIS A 193 2.36 8.95 -0.45
CA HIS A 193 2.45 7.52 -0.72
C HIS A 193 3.42 7.26 -1.87
N VAL A 194 4.06 6.09 -1.92
CA VAL A 194 4.93 5.71 -3.04
C VAL A 194 4.30 4.52 -3.75
N LYS A 195 4.11 4.64 -5.07
CA LYS A 195 3.48 3.66 -5.94
C LYS A 195 4.30 3.48 -7.20
N ALA A 196 4.28 2.28 -7.78
CA ALA A 196 4.70 2.06 -9.15
C ALA A 196 3.47 2.17 -10.05
N LEU A 197 3.47 3.14 -10.95
CA LEU A 197 2.34 3.49 -11.81
C LEU A 197 2.66 3.08 -13.25
N THR A 198 1.70 2.49 -13.95
CA THR A 198 1.84 2.26 -15.38
C THR A 198 2.08 3.59 -16.09
N GLN A 199 3.04 3.58 -17.01
CA GLN A 199 3.31 4.73 -17.85
C GLN A 199 2.19 4.82 -18.88
N SER A 200 1.40 5.89 -18.85
CA SER A 200 0.50 6.20 -19.96
C SER A 200 1.36 6.60 -21.17
N GLU A 201 1.14 5.94 -22.30
CA GLU A 201 1.64 6.38 -23.61
C GLU A 201 1.04 7.72 -24.02
#